data_AF-A0A7X2NZK9-F1
#
_entry.id   AF-A0A7X2NZK9-F1
#
_cell.length_a   1.000
_cell.length_b   1.000
_cell.length_c   1.000
_cell.angle_alpha   90.00
_cell.angle_beta   90.00
_cell.angle_gamma   90.00
#
_symmetry.space_group_name_H-M   'P 1'
#
loop_
_entity.id
_entity.type
_entity.pdbx_description
1 polymer ?
#
loop_
_entity_poly.entity_id
_entity_poly.type
_entity_poly.pdbx_seq_one_letter_code
_entity_poly.pdbx_strand_id
1 'polypeptide(L)'
;MTERSASKAQAIIAEVRRRIVDREWRQGDRIPDEAELAVEFGVARATVNKALQTLAEEGLLDRKRRAGTHVTVNPARKATLTIPIVREQIEQAGMVYSHRLVAQRRSPLPADVARRMALPQGQPLIHLRTVHFGDDRPFQIEDRWLNPEAAPGSDAVDFQRINANEWLVRNFPWSRADMAFSAENANARDARLLDTRPGTALLILERTTWNDLGAITSVRLAFHPGYRLIATP
;
A
#
# COMPACT_ATOMS: atom_id res chain seq x y z
N MET A 1 -4.60 40.75 8.20
CA MET A 1 -3.68 40.38 7.10
C MET A 1 -3.38 38.86 7.03
N THR A 2 -3.99 38.04 7.89
CA THR A 2 -3.64 36.63 8.14
C THR A 2 -4.42 35.62 7.27
N GLU A 3 -5.63 35.97 6.79
CA GLU A 3 -6.48 35.04 6.01
C GLU A 3 -5.98 34.78 4.58
N ARG A 4 -5.43 35.80 3.89
CA ARG A 4 -4.90 35.65 2.52
C ARG A 4 -3.66 34.75 2.42
N SER A 5 -2.93 34.58 3.52
CA SER A 5 -1.74 33.71 3.54
C SER A 5 -2.09 32.23 3.75
N ALA A 6 -3.20 31.93 4.43
CA ALA A 6 -3.64 30.57 4.67
C ALA A 6 -4.12 29.90 3.37
N SER A 7 -4.85 30.64 2.52
CA SER A 7 -5.31 30.14 1.22
C SER A 7 -4.16 29.86 0.25
N LYS A 8 -3.13 30.70 0.23
CA LYS A 8 -1.94 30.50 -0.62
C LYS A 8 -1.12 29.27 -0.19
N ALA A 9 -0.94 29.06 1.12
CA ALA A 9 -0.27 27.87 1.62
C ALA A 9 -1.04 26.59 1.27
N GLN A 10 -2.37 26.60 1.39
CA GLN A 10 -3.23 25.48 0.98
C GLN A 10 -3.16 25.18 -0.52
N ALA A 11 -3.10 26.21 -1.37
CA ALA A 11 -2.94 26.02 -2.81
C ALA A 11 -1.58 25.35 -3.15
N ILE A 12 -0.50 25.74 -2.46
CA ILE A 12 0.82 25.11 -2.63
C ILE A 12 0.79 23.66 -2.15
N ILE A 13 0.12 23.36 -1.03
CA ILE A 13 -0.05 21.99 -0.55
C ILE A 13 -0.75 21.13 -1.61
N ALA A 14 -1.84 21.62 -2.18
CA ALA A 14 -2.60 20.91 -3.20
C ALA A 14 -1.77 20.66 -4.47
N GLU A 15 -1.03 21.67 -4.95
CA GLU A 15 -0.21 21.53 -6.15
C GLU A 15 0.97 20.59 -5.94
N VAL A 16 1.69 20.68 -4.81
CA VAL A 16 2.77 19.74 -4.49
C VAL A 16 2.23 18.32 -4.40
N ARG A 17 1.06 18.11 -3.78
CA ARG A 17 0.42 16.80 -3.71
C ARG A 17 0.07 16.29 -5.11
N ARG A 18 -0.48 17.13 -5.98
CA ARG A 18 -0.77 16.79 -7.38
C ARG A 18 0.50 16.30 -8.10
N ARG A 19 1.61 17.03 -8.01
CA ARG A 19 2.89 16.65 -8.67
C ARG A 19 3.45 15.31 -8.19
N ILE A 20 3.25 14.98 -6.91
CA ILE A 20 3.63 13.68 -6.36
C ILE A 20 2.71 12.58 -6.90
N VAL A 21 1.40 12.81 -6.91
CA VAL A 21 0.40 11.85 -7.42
C VAL A 21 0.59 11.57 -8.90
N ASP A 22 0.82 12.61 -9.70
CA ASP A 22 1.04 12.53 -11.15
C ASP A 22 2.46 12.03 -11.51
N ARG A 23 3.29 11.71 -10.50
CA ARG A 23 4.66 11.21 -10.63
C ARG A 23 5.61 12.14 -11.38
N GLU A 24 5.32 13.45 -11.39
CA GLU A 24 6.28 14.48 -11.80
C GLU A 24 7.46 14.51 -10.81
N TRP A 25 7.18 14.28 -9.53
CA TRP A 25 8.18 13.98 -8.50
C TRP A 25 7.93 12.59 -7.94
N ARG A 26 8.85 11.66 -8.21
CA ARG A 26 8.76 10.27 -7.77
C ARG A 26 9.23 10.14 -6.33
N GLN A 27 8.86 9.04 -5.69
CA GLN A 27 9.35 8.70 -4.36
C GLN A 27 10.88 8.69 -4.32
N GLY A 28 11.45 9.39 -3.35
CA GLY A 28 12.90 9.56 -3.21
C GLY A 28 13.50 10.71 -4.01
N ASP A 29 12.75 11.29 -4.96
CA ASP A 29 13.23 12.43 -5.73
C ASP A 29 13.39 13.64 -4.81
N ARG A 30 14.44 14.41 -5.09
CA ARG A 30 14.64 15.72 -4.49
C ARG A 30 13.72 16.72 -5.18
N ILE A 31 12.95 17.47 -4.39
CA ILE A 31 12.13 18.57 -4.92
C ILE A 31 12.94 19.88 -4.96
N PRO A 32 12.51 20.89 -5.74
CA PRO A 32 13.12 22.21 -5.72
C PRO A 32 13.12 22.83 -4.33
N ASP A 33 14.09 23.70 -4.05
CA ASP A 33 14.21 24.32 -2.74
C ASP A 33 13.16 25.41 -2.50
N GLU A 34 13.08 25.90 -1.25
CA GLU A 34 12.07 26.89 -0.87
C GLU A 34 12.19 28.21 -1.64
N ALA A 35 13.40 28.58 -2.08
CA ALA A 35 13.61 29.81 -2.82
C ALA A 35 13.15 29.65 -4.27
N GLU A 36 13.46 28.51 -4.87
CA GLU A 36 13.00 28.15 -6.22
C GLU A 36 11.48 28.07 -6.28
N LEU A 37 10.86 27.34 -5.35
CA LEU A 37 9.40 27.23 -5.27
C LEU A 37 8.71 28.57 -4.95
N ALA A 38 9.38 29.45 -4.20
CA ALA A 38 8.84 30.80 -3.92
C ALA A 38 8.79 31.66 -5.18
N VAL A 39 9.81 31.58 -6.03
CA VAL A 39 9.82 32.24 -7.34
C VAL A 39 8.75 31.62 -8.24
N GLU A 40 8.68 30.30 -8.29
CA GLU A 40 7.72 29.58 -9.13
C GLU A 40 6.27 29.92 -8.78
N PHE A 41 5.91 29.87 -7.49
CA PHE A 41 4.55 30.14 -7.04
C PHE A 41 4.24 31.63 -6.84
N GLY A 42 5.22 32.52 -7.02
CA GLY A 42 5.03 33.96 -6.83
C GLY A 42 4.61 34.34 -5.40
N VAL A 43 5.18 33.67 -4.39
CA VAL A 43 4.86 33.88 -2.98
C VAL A 43 6.09 34.12 -2.12
N ALA A 44 5.89 34.62 -0.90
CA ALA A 44 6.96 34.71 0.07
C ALA A 44 7.47 33.31 0.46
N ARG A 45 8.79 33.18 0.63
CA ARG A 45 9.45 31.94 1.07
C ARG A 45 8.86 31.35 2.34
N ALA A 46 8.41 32.19 3.28
CA ALA A 46 7.76 31.75 4.51
C ALA A 46 6.44 30.99 4.26
N THR A 47 5.70 31.33 3.21
CA THR A 47 4.46 30.65 2.82
C THR A 47 4.76 29.26 2.25
N VAL A 48 5.79 29.14 1.40
CA VAL A 48 6.28 27.85 0.89
C VAL A 48 6.78 26.98 2.04
N ASN A 49 7.62 27.53 2.92
CA ASN A 49 8.13 26.81 4.08
C ASN A 49 6.99 26.24 4.94
N LYS A 50 5.93 27.02 5.18
CA LYS A 50 4.75 26.56 5.92
C LYS A 50 4.03 25.41 5.19
N ALA A 51 3.82 25.52 3.88
CA ALA A 51 3.19 24.47 3.08
C ALA A 51 4.01 23.16 3.09
N LEU A 52 5.33 23.25 2.84
CA LEU A 52 6.23 22.10 2.87
C LEU A 52 6.35 21.49 4.27
N GLN A 53 6.28 22.32 5.33
CA GLN A 53 6.26 21.84 6.71
C GLN A 53 5.01 21.02 6.98
N THR A 54 3.82 21.48 6.56
CA THR A 54 2.59 20.69 6.68
C THR A 54 2.68 19.37 5.93
N LEU A 55 3.18 19.36 4.70
CA LEU A 55 3.37 18.13 3.92
C LEU A 55 4.40 17.18 4.55
N ALA A 56 5.43 17.71 5.22
CA ALA A 56 6.39 16.91 5.97
C ALA A 56 5.78 16.33 7.26
N GLU A 57 4.92 17.08 7.94
CA GLU A 57 4.14 16.61 9.10
C GLU A 57 3.12 15.53 8.72
N GLU A 58 2.56 15.61 7.50
CA GLU A 58 1.73 14.57 6.87
C GLU A 58 2.54 13.37 6.36
N GLY A 59 3.87 13.46 6.38
CA GLY A 59 4.79 12.40 5.97
C GLY A 59 5.05 12.34 4.46
N LEU A 60 4.41 13.16 3.63
CA LEU A 60 4.58 13.16 2.16
C LEU A 60 5.98 13.64 1.72
N LEU A 61 6.64 14.46 2.54
CA LEU A 61 7.99 14.96 2.30
C LEU A 61 8.93 14.65 3.46
N ASP A 62 10.19 14.31 3.15
CA ASP A 62 11.27 14.20 4.13
C ASP A 62 12.21 15.40 4.01
N ARG A 63 12.36 16.13 5.12
CA ARG A 63 13.19 17.34 5.20
C ARG A 63 14.48 17.02 5.94
N LYS A 64 15.58 16.87 5.20
CA LYS A 64 16.90 16.60 5.77
C LYS A 64 17.76 17.87 5.79
N ARG A 65 18.30 18.20 6.97
CA ARG A 65 19.26 19.31 7.13
C ARG A 65 20.44 19.10 6.17
N ARG A 66 20.73 20.11 5.32
CA ARG A 66 21.76 20.12 4.26
C ARG A 66 21.54 19.22 3.04
N ALA A 67 20.68 18.19 3.10
CA ALA A 67 20.41 17.35 1.93
C ALA A 67 19.24 17.87 1.07
N GLY A 68 18.38 18.73 1.62
CA GLY A 68 17.21 19.26 0.93
C GLY A 68 15.92 18.51 1.29
N THR A 69 14.85 18.83 0.58
CA THR A 69 13.53 18.19 0.75
C THR A 69 13.35 17.13 -0.33
N HIS A 70 12.87 15.95 0.05
CA HIS A 70 12.63 14.84 -0.87
C HIS A 70 11.20 14.33 -0.72
N VAL A 71 10.64 13.76 -1.79
CA VAL A 71 9.39 12.99 -1.70
C VAL A 71 9.68 11.75 -0.86
N THR A 72 8.89 11.51 0.17
CA THR A 72 9.19 10.42 1.09
C THR A 72 9.04 9.07 0.38
N VAL A 73 10.07 8.24 0.50
CA VAL A 73 10.09 6.85 -0.03
C VAL A 73 9.17 5.93 0.80
N ASN A 74 8.75 6.39 1.97
CA ASN A 74 7.80 5.72 2.86
C ASN A 74 7.22 6.75 3.85
N PRO A 75 6.06 7.38 3.57
CA PRO A 75 5.53 8.46 4.37
C PRO A 75 5.10 7.99 5.76
N ALA A 76 6.00 7.99 6.75
CA ALA A 76 5.62 8.31 8.14
C ALA A 76 6.77 8.33 9.15
N ARG A 77 6.67 9.32 10.05
CA ARG A 77 7.11 9.26 11.46
C ARG A 77 5.90 9.42 12.37
N LYS A 78 5.03 8.42 12.40
CA LYS A 78 4.03 8.13 13.45
C LYS A 78 3.79 6.63 13.38
N ALA A 79 4.34 5.85 14.31
CA ALA A 79 4.24 4.37 14.39
C ALA A 79 3.78 3.74 13.07
N THR A 80 4.65 3.81 12.06
CA THR A 80 4.25 3.61 10.67
C THR A 80 3.90 2.16 10.51
N LEU A 81 2.61 1.86 10.43
CA LEU A 81 2.16 0.61 9.88
C LEU A 81 2.78 0.51 8.49
N THR A 82 3.79 -0.33 8.33
CA THR A 82 4.40 -0.61 7.03
C THR A 82 3.77 -1.89 6.53
N ILE A 83 3.27 -1.88 5.30
CA ILE A 83 2.80 -3.10 4.65
C ILE A 83 4.05 -3.81 4.13
N PRO A 84 4.43 -4.96 4.71
CA PRO A 84 5.62 -5.65 4.25
C PRO A 84 5.39 -6.24 2.86
N ILE A 85 6.49 -6.35 2.10
CA ILE A 85 6.54 -7.12 0.87
C ILE A 85 6.85 -8.57 1.26
N VAL A 86 5.93 -9.50 0.98
CA VAL A 86 6.06 -10.92 1.37
C VAL A 86 7.33 -11.57 0.83
N ARG A 87 7.76 -11.20 -0.39
CA ARG A 87 9.05 -11.64 -0.96
C ARG A 87 10.19 -11.27 -0.01
N GLU A 88 10.28 -9.98 0.32
CA GLU A 88 11.36 -9.47 1.17
C GLU A 88 11.32 -10.11 2.56
N GLN A 89 10.13 -10.38 3.12
CA GLN A 89 10.02 -11.09 4.41
C GLN A 89 10.58 -12.51 4.35
N ILE A 90 10.27 -13.26 3.28
CA ILE A 90 10.73 -14.63 3.09
C ILE A 90 12.25 -14.64 2.85
N GLU A 91 12.76 -13.73 2.02
CA GLU A 91 14.19 -13.59 1.74
C GLU A 91 14.98 -13.12 2.98
N GLN A 92 14.44 -12.20 3.78
CA GLN A 92 15.04 -11.77 5.06
C GLN A 92 15.11 -12.89 6.09
N ALA A 93 14.20 -13.86 6.02
CA ALA A 93 14.25 -15.08 6.82
C ALA A 93 15.23 -16.14 6.27
N GLY A 94 15.97 -15.82 5.19
CA GLY A 94 16.99 -16.68 4.60
C GLY A 94 16.46 -17.76 3.65
N MET A 95 15.20 -17.67 3.23
CA MET A 95 14.57 -18.63 2.33
C MET A 95 14.53 -18.13 0.88
N VAL A 96 14.48 -19.06 -0.08
CA VAL A 96 14.29 -18.75 -1.50
C VAL A 96 12.80 -18.50 -1.78
N TYR A 97 12.47 -17.31 -2.26
CA TYR A 97 11.10 -16.93 -2.58
C TYR A 97 10.64 -17.46 -3.95
N SER A 98 9.39 -17.95 -3.98
CA SER A 98 8.62 -18.09 -5.22
C SER A 98 7.13 -17.84 -4.96
N HIS A 99 6.33 -17.64 -6.01
CA HIS A 99 4.88 -17.57 -5.90
C HIS A 99 4.17 -18.27 -7.06
N ARG A 100 2.93 -18.68 -6.81
CA ARG A 100 2.05 -19.27 -7.82
C ARG A 100 0.70 -18.60 -7.80
N LEU A 101 0.34 -17.98 -8.92
CA LEU A 101 -0.98 -17.41 -9.16
C LEU A 101 -1.97 -18.54 -9.45
N VAL A 102 -2.91 -18.77 -8.54
CA VAL A 102 -3.92 -19.84 -8.61
C VAL A 102 -5.17 -19.37 -9.35
N ALA A 103 -5.51 -18.10 -9.25
CA ALA A 103 -6.65 -17.51 -9.96
C ALA A 103 -6.41 -16.03 -10.24
N GLN A 104 -6.83 -15.58 -11.42
CA GLN A 104 -6.97 -14.17 -11.79
C GLN A 104 -8.18 -14.02 -12.69
N ARG A 105 -9.12 -13.17 -12.28
CA ARG A 105 -10.36 -12.91 -13.04
C ARG A 105 -11.02 -11.62 -12.58
N ARG A 106 -11.75 -10.96 -13.47
CA ARG A 106 -12.72 -9.95 -13.03
C ARG A 106 -13.93 -10.65 -12.43
N SER A 107 -14.37 -10.22 -11.27
CA SER A 107 -15.48 -10.87 -10.56
C SER A 107 -16.31 -9.84 -9.79
N PRO A 108 -17.62 -10.09 -9.62
CA PRO A 108 -18.48 -9.24 -8.81
C PRO A 108 -18.02 -9.26 -7.35
N LEU A 109 -17.86 -8.09 -6.76
CA LEU A 109 -17.39 -7.96 -5.38
C LEU A 109 -18.39 -8.57 -4.38
N PRO A 110 -17.97 -9.52 -3.53
CA PRO A 110 -18.81 -10.09 -2.48
C PRO A 110 -19.24 -9.04 -1.45
N ALA A 111 -20.40 -9.24 -0.83
CA ALA A 111 -21.00 -8.25 0.07
C ALA A 111 -20.10 -7.88 1.28
N ASP A 112 -19.40 -8.85 1.85
CA ASP A 112 -18.47 -8.64 2.96
C ASP A 112 -17.26 -7.79 2.54
N VAL A 113 -16.67 -8.10 1.38
CA VAL A 113 -15.54 -7.35 0.83
C VAL A 113 -15.97 -5.94 0.41
N ALA A 114 -17.14 -5.82 -0.21
CA ALA A 114 -17.72 -4.54 -0.63
C ALA A 114 -17.90 -3.59 0.56
N ARG A 115 -18.44 -4.08 1.68
CA ARG A 115 -18.55 -3.32 2.94
C ARG A 115 -17.17 -2.89 3.45
N ARG A 116 -16.19 -3.79 3.49
CA ARG A 116 -14.82 -3.45 3.92
C ARG A 116 -14.17 -2.40 3.02
N MET A 117 -14.41 -2.45 1.71
CA MET A 117 -13.84 -1.49 0.74
C MET A 117 -14.65 -0.19 0.65
N ALA A 118 -15.85 -0.13 1.21
CA ALA A 118 -16.82 0.94 0.99
C ALA A 118 -17.13 1.15 -0.51
N LEU A 119 -17.29 0.04 -1.25
CA LEU A 119 -17.65 0.01 -2.66
C LEU A 119 -19.01 -0.68 -2.87
N PRO A 120 -19.71 -0.41 -3.99
CA PRO A 120 -20.93 -1.13 -4.34
C PRO A 120 -20.72 -2.65 -4.41
N GLN A 121 -21.61 -3.40 -3.77
CA GLN A 121 -21.69 -4.85 -3.94
C GLN A 121 -21.88 -5.19 -5.42
N GLY A 122 -21.18 -6.22 -5.91
CA GLY A 122 -21.27 -6.66 -7.29
C GLY A 122 -20.47 -5.84 -8.28
N GLN A 123 -19.85 -4.71 -7.87
CA GLN A 123 -18.90 -3.98 -8.72
C GLN A 123 -17.80 -4.94 -9.21
N PRO A 124 -17.55 -5.06 -10.53
CA PRO A 124 -16.52 -5.95 -11.03
C PRO A 124 -15.12 -5.44 -10.68
N LEU A 125 -14.41 -6.16 -9.83
CA LEU A 125 -13.00 -5.89 -9.49
C LEU A 125 -12.10 -7.05 -9.95
N ILE A 126 -10.78 -6.83 -9.95
CA ILE A 126 -9.82 -7.91 -10.23
C ILE A 126 -9.70 -8.76 -8.96
N HIS A 127 -10.00 -10.06 -9.08
CA HIS A 127 -9.83 -11.04 -8.02
C HIS A 127 -8.62 -11.92 -8.30
N LEU A 128 -7.67 -11.90 -7.38
CA LEU A 128 -6.42 -12.66 -7.43
C LEU A 128 -6.37 -13.64 -6.27
N ARG A 129 -5.87 -14.85 -6.53
CA ARG A 129 -5.46 -15.78 -5.47
C ARG A 129 -4.06 -16.28 -5.75
N THR A 130 -3.17 -16.12 -4.78
CA THR A 130 -1.75 -16.43 -4.92
C THR A 130 -1.29 -17.26 -3.73
N VAL A 131 -0.42 -18.25 -3.96
CA VAL A 131 0.32 -18.90 -2.88
C VAL A 131 1.76 -18.42 -2.96
N HIS A 132 2.31 -18.01 -1.82
CA HIS A 132 3.72 -17.64 -1.69
C HIS A 132 4.47 -18.78 -1.02
N PHE A 133 5.71 -18.99 -1.43
CA PHE A 133 6.56 -20.08 -0.97
C PHE A 133 7.89 -19.55 -0.46
N GLY A 134 8.42 -20.21 0.57
CA GLY A 134 9.81 -20.13 0.98
C GLY A 134 10.40 -21.54 0.94
N ASP A 135 11.52 -21.72 0.25
CA ASP A 135 12.17 -23.03 0.03
C ASP A 135 11.17 -24.09 -0.49
N ASP A 136 10.39 -23.71 -1.49
CA ASP A 136 9.33 -24.53 -2.12
C ASP A 136 8.21 -25.02 -1.19
N ARG A 137 8.14 -24.51 0.04
CA ARG A 137 7.06 -24.80 1.00
C ARG A 137 6.05 -23.66 1.06
N PRO A 138 4.73 -23.93 1.10
CA PRO A 138 3.73 -22.88 1.22
C PRO A 138 3.95 -22.04 2.49
N PHE A 139 4.09 -20.73 2.31
CA PHE A 139 4.31 -19.78 3.39
C PHE A 139 3.02 -19.05 3.78
N GLN A 140 2.27 -18.57 2.79
CA GLN A 140 0.96 -17.95 2.97
C GLN A 140 0.12 -18.02 1.69
N ILE A 141 -1.20 -18.03 1.84
CA ILE A 141 -2.16 -17.77 0.76
C ILE A 141 -2.57 -16.31 0.82
N GLU A 142 -2.59 -15.66 -0.34
CA GLU A 142 -3.22 -14.37 -0.57
C GLU A 142 -4.51 -14.54 -1.37
N ASP A 143 -5.61 -13.98 -0.87
CA ASP A 143 -6.90 -13.85 -1.56
C ASP A 143 -7.27 -12.36 -1.64
N ARG A 144 -7.10 -11.76 -2.83
CA ARG A 144 -7.06 -10.30 -3.01
C ARG A 144 -8.10 -9.80 -4.01
N TRP A 145 -8.78 -8.75 -3.62
CA TRP A 145 -9.60 -7.89 -4.47
C TRP A 145 -8.85 -6.59 -4.76
N LEU A 146 -8.70 -6.25 -6.02
CA LEU A 146 -7.95 -5.09 -6.50
C LEU A 146 -8.87 -4.19 -7.32
N ASN A 147 -8.91 -2.91 -6.94
CA ASN A 147 -9.70 -1.90 -7.63
C ASN A 147 -8.83 -1.19 -8.69
N PRO A 148 -9.09 -1.39 -9.99
CA PRO A 148 -8.31 -0.77 -11.05
C PRO A 148 -8.48 0.76 -11.11
N GLU A 149 -9.57 1.32 -10.57
CA GLU A 149 -9.77 2.77 -10.51
C GLU A 149 -8.81 3.45 -9.52
N ALA A 150 -8.57 2.83 -8.38
CA ALA A 150 -7.63 3.32 -7.36
C ALA A 150 -6.20 2.78 -7.54
N ALA A 151 -6.01 1.77 -8.39
CA ALA A 151 -4.71 1.29 -8.86
C ALA A 151 -4.66 1.17 -10.40
N PRO A 152 -4.63 2.31 -11.12
CA PRO A 152 -4.57 2.33 -12.57
C PRO A 152 -3.39 1.53 -13.14
N GLY A 153 -3.63 0.81 -14.23
CA GLY A 153 -2.63 -0.04 -14.88
C GLY A 153 -2.55 -1.47 -14.34
N SER A 154 -3.29 -1.79 -13.27
CA SER A 154 -3.35 -3.16 -12.70
C SER A 154 -3.83 -4.24 -13.68
N ASP A 155 -4.69 -3.90 -14.64
CA ASP A 155 -5.14 -4.84 -15.68
C ASP A 155 -4.02 -5.28 -16.64
N ALA A 156 -2.98 -4.47 -16.80
CA ALA A 156 -1.86 -4.75 -17.72
C ALA A 156 -0.70 -5.50 -17.05
N VAL A 157 -0.78 -5.76 -15.75
CA VAL A 157 0.29 -6.40 -14.99
C VAL A 157 0.23 -7.91 -15.15
N ASP A 158 1.37 -8.51 -15.49
CA ASP A 158 1.54 -9.95 -15.43
C ASP A 158 1.82 -10.40 -13.99
N PHE A 159 0.76 -10.74 -13.26
CA PHE A 159 0.86 -11.19 -11.87
C PHE A 159 1.49 -12.59 -11.71
N GLN A 160 1.77 -13.31 -12.80
CA GLN A 160 2.57 -14.53 -12.74
C GLN A 160 4.05 -14.22 -12.53
N ARG A 161 4.53 -13.07 -13.02
CA ARG A 161 5.94 -12.64 -12.89
C ARG A 161 6.21 -11.81 -11.64
N ILE A 162 5.28 -10.94 -11.25
CA ILE A 162 5.36 -10.13 -10.03
C ILE A 162 4.10 -10.32 -9.20
N ASN A 163 4.24 -10.59 -7.91
CA ASN A 163 3.06 -10.76 -7.05
C ASN A 163 2.37 -9.41 -6.78
N ALA A 164 1.06 -9.45 -6.54
CA ALA A 164 0.26 -8.23 -6.36
C ALA A 164 0.65 -7.42 -5.12
N ASN A 165 1.03 -8.08 -4.01
CA ASN A 165 1.49 -7.36 -2.80
C ASN A 165 2.71 -6.49 -3.09
N GLU A 166 3.75 -7.05 -3.71
CA GLU A 166 4.96 -6.32 -4.07
C GLU A 166 4.67 -5.21 -5.07
N TRP A 167 3.94 -5.52 -6.15
CA TRP A 167 3.62 -4.53 -7.16
C TRP A 167 2.85 -3.35 -6.57
N LEU A 168 1.84 -3.61 -5.71
CA LEU A 168 1.06 -2.55 -5.08
C LEU A 168 1.90 -1.69 -4.14
N VAL A 169 2.69 -2.31 -3.25
CA VAL A 169 3.52 -1.57 -2.29
C VAL A 169 4.54 -0.68 -3.01
N ARG A 170 5.12 -1.14 -4.12
CA ARG A 170 6.11 -0.35 -4.88
C ARG A 170 5.50 0.75 -5.75
N ASN A 171 4.24 0.63 -6.16
CA ASN A 171 3.65 1.51 -7.18
C ASN A 171 2.53 2.43 -6.67
N PHE A 172 1.83 2.06 -5.60
CA PHE A 172 0.66 2.79 -5.12
C PHE A 172 0.84 3.19 -3.66
N PRO A 173 1.18 4.46 -3.41
CA PRO A 173 1.11 5.03 -2.07
C PRO A 173 -0.30 4.83 -1.51
N TRP A 174 -0.37 4.55 -0.22
CA TRP A 174 -1.62 4.42 0.52
C TRP A 174 -1.60 5.39 1.70
N SER A 175 -2.77 5.94 2.03
CA SER A 175 -2.95 6.93 3.10
C SER A 175 -3.65 6.34 4.33
N ARG A 176 -4.39 5.25 4.15
CA ARG A 176 -5.11 4.55 5.23
C ARG A 176 -5.06 3.04 5.01
N ALA A 177 -4.95 2.29 6.11
CA ALA A 177 -5.13 0.86 6.10
C ALA A 177 -5.90 0.42 7.35
N ASP A 178 -6.89 -0.44 7.15
CA ASP A 178 -7.63 -1.11 8.21
C ASP A 178 -7.19 -2.56 8.20
N MET A 179 -6.91 -3.12 9.38
CA MET A 179 -6.45 -4.49 9.54
C MET A 179 -7.19 -5.18 10.67
N ALA A 180 -7.55 -6.44 10.43
CA ALA A 180 -8.11 -7.32 11.44
C ALA A 180 -7.33 -8.63 11.44
N PHE A 181 -7.00 -9.11 12.65
CA PHE A 181 -6.39 -10.42 12.85
C PHE A 181 -7.44 -11.35 13.46
N SER A 182 -7.52 -12.56 12.94
CA SER A 182 -8.44 -13.58 13.43
C SER A 182 -7.83 -14.97 13.28
N ALA A 183 -8.57 -15.98 13.72
CA ALA A 183 -8.25 -17.37 13.48
C ALA A 183 -9.38 -18.01 12.68
N GLU A 184 -9.03 -18.84 11.70
CA GLU A 184 -9.97 -19.68 10.97
C GLU A 184 -9.44 -21.11 10.93
N ASN A 185 -10.35 -22.09 10.82
CA ASN A 185 -9.96 -23.45 10.50
C ASN A 185 -9.76 -23.58 8.99
N ALA A 186 -8.68 -24.26 8.58
CA ALA A 186 -8.38 -24.53 7.19
C ALA A 186 -9.55 -25.29 6.53
N ASN A 187 -10.25 -24.62 5.59
CA ASN A 187 -11.19 -25.30 4.71
C ASN A 187 -10.44 -26.19 3.71
N ALA A 188 -11.14 -27.04 2.94
CA ALA A 188 -10.52 -27.96 2.00
C ALA A 188 -9.58 -27.29 0.97
N ARG A 189 -9.90 -26.07 0.52
CA ARG A 189 -9.09 -25.33 -0.44
C ARG A 189 -7.83 -24.79 0.23
N ASP A 190 -7.97 -24.11 1.35
CA ASP A 190 -6.84 -23.51 2.07
C ASP A 190 -5.89 -24.60 2.58
N ALA A 191 -6.44 -25.72 3.06
CA ALA A 191 -5.67 -26.91 3.45
C ALA A 191 -4.81 -27.46 2.30
N ARG A 192 -5.41 -27.63 1.11
CA ARG A 192 -4.67 -28.09 -0.08
C ARG A 192 -3.60 -27.11 -0.53
N LEU A 193 -3.87 -25.80 -0.47
CA LEU A 193 -2.93 -24.77 -0.92
C LEU A 193 -1.77 -24.54 0.06
N LEU A 194 -2.00 -24.73 1.37
CA LEU A 194 -0.99 -24.63 2.42
C LEU A 194 -0.30 -25.97 2.74
N ASP A 195 -0.61 -27.05 2.01
CA ASP A 195 -0.10 -28.40 2.29
C ASP A 195 -0.32 -28.82 3.76
N THR A 196 -1.55 -28.64 4.23
CA THR A 196 -1.95 -28.96 5.60
C THR A 196 -3.28 -29.73 5.64
N ARG A 197 -3.75 -30.07 6.84
CA ARG A 197 -5.00 -30.84 7.01
C ARG A 197 -6.20 -29.90 7.11
N PRO A 198 -7.37 -30.26 6.53
CA PRO A 198 -8.62 -29.58 6.85
C PRO A 198 -8.84 -29.52 8.36
N GLY A 199 -9.34 -28.39 8.85
CA GLY A 199 -9.53 -28.14 10.28
C GLY A 199 -8.31 -27.57 11.01
N THR A 200 -7.11 -27.57 10.41
CA THR A 200 -5.92 -26.98 11.04
C THR A 200 -6.13 -25.49 11.29
N ALA A 201 -5.76 -25.01 12.49
CA ALA A 201 -5.89 -23.59 12.82
C ALA A 201 -4.92 -22.73 11.99
N LEU A 202 -5.46 -21.68 11.38
CA LEU A 202 -4.73 -20.72 10.57
C LEU A 202 -4.83 -19.34 11.23
N LEU A 203 -3.72 -18.62 11.27
CA LEU A 203 -3.75 -17.18 11.50
C LEU A 203 -4.26 -16.50 10.21
N ILE A 204 -5.20 -15.58 10.37
CA ILE A 204 -5.77 -14.81 9.28
C ILE A 204 -5.49 -13.32 9.51
N LEU A 205 -5.06 -12.63 8.46
CA LEU A 205 -5.01 -11.17 8.39
C LEU A 205 -5.93 -10.71 7.26
N GLU A 206 -6.96 -9.95 7.60
CA GLU A 206 -7.72 -9.17 6.63
C GLU A 206 -7.20 -7.74 6.63
N ARG A 207 -6.87 -7.21 5.45
CA ARG A 207 -6.42 -5.82 5.30
C ARG A 207 -7.12 -5.16 4.15
N THR A 208 -7.57 -3.93 4.36
CA THR A 208 -8.02 -3.05 3.27
C THR A 208 -7.19 -1.78 3.28
N THR A 209 -6.79 -1.31 2.11
CA THR A 209 -5.92 -0.13 1.95
C THR A 209 -6.54 0.87 1.00
N TRP A 210 -6.41 2.15 1.32
CA TRP A 210 -6.96 3.26 0.55
C TRP A 210 -5.89 4.29 0.20
N ASN A 211 -6.13 4.99 -0.89
CA ASN A 211 -5.47 6.25 -1.24
C ASN A 211 -6.53 7.32 -1.51
N ASP A 212 -6.09 8.45 -2.05
CA ASP A 212 -6.96 9.59 -2.35
C ASP A 212 -7.97 9.29 -3.49
N LEU A 213 -7.74 8.25 -4.31
CA LEU A 213 -8.67 7.78 -5.34
C LEU A 213 -9.72 6.79 -4.81
N GLY A 214 -9.54 6.29 -3.58
CA GLY A 214 -10.47 5.36 -2.93
C GLY A 214 -9.80 4.06 -2.47
N ALA A 215 -10.59 2.99 -2.38
CA ALA A 215 -10.10 1.69 -1.94
C ALA A 215 -9.21 1.07 -3.01
N ILE A 216 -7.92 0.90 -2.72
CA ILE A 216 -6.95 0.25 -3.61
C ILE A 216 -7.25 -1.25 -3.65
N THR A 217 -7.29 -1.88 -2.48
CA THR A 217 -7.38 -3.34 -2.40
C THR A 217 -7.89 -3.79 -1.04
N SER A 218 -8.60 -4.92 -1.03
CA SER A 218 -8.88 -5.71 0.17
C SER A 218 -8.26 -7.09 0.01
N VAL A 219 -7.61 -7.60 1.04
CA VAL A 219 -6.89 -8.87 1.00
C VAL A 219 -7.15 -9.68 2.27
N ARG A 220 -7.40 -10.97 2.10
CA ARG A 220 -7.33 -11.98 3.16
C ARG A 220 -6.03 -12.76 2.98
N LEU A 221 -5.16 -12.73 3.99
CA LEU A 221 -3.98 -13.57 4.09
C LEU A 221 -4.26 -14.73 5.04
N ALA A 222 -4.00 -15.95 4.60
CA ALA A 222 -4.00 -17.13 5.45
C ALA A 222 -2.57 -17.65 5.57
N PHE A 223 -2.00 -17.60 6.77
CA PHE A 223 -0.62 -18.00 7.00
C PHE A 223 -0.51 -19.52 7.20
N HIS A 224 0.61 -20.10 6.77
CA HIS A 224 0.91 -21.51 7.04
C HIS A 224 0.85 -21.79 8.56
N PRO A 225 0.36 -22.96 9.00
CA PRO A 225 0.37 -23.35 10.41
C PRO A 225 1.73 -23.14 11.08
N GLY A 226 1.72 -22.60 12.29
CA GLY A 226 2.94 -22.27 13.05
C GLY A 226 3.55 -20.90 12.72
N TYR A 227 2.97 -20.13 11.80
CA TYR A 227 3.39 -18.74 11.56
C TYR A 227 3.28 -17.90 12.84
N ARG A 228 4.29 -17.05 13.07
CA ARG A 228 4.37 -16.15 14.22
C ARG A 228 4.44 -14.71 13.73
N LEU A 229 3.47 -13.90 14.13
CA LEU A 229 3.56 -12.45 13.97
C LEU A 229 4.44 -11.89 15.10
N ILE A 230 5.62 -11.40 14.75
CA ILE A 230 6.57 -10.80 15.70
C ILE A 230 6.52 -9.29 15.50
N ALA A 231 6.03 -8.56 16.51
CA ALA A 231 6.13 -7.11 16.57
C ALA A 231 7.45 -6.75 17.25
N THR A 232 8.41 -6.24 16.48
CA THR A 232 9.66 -5.70 17.02
C THR A 232 9.48 -4.20 17.19
N PRO A 233 9.75 -3.63 18.38
CA PRO A 233 9.59 -2.20 18.67
C PRO A 233 10.51 -1.30 17.85
#